data_AF-A0A9E4FVU9-F1
#
_entry.id   AF-A0A9E4FVU9-F1
#
_cell.length_a   1.000
_cell.length_b   1.000
_cell.length_c   1.000
_cell.angle_alpha   90.00
_cell.angle_beta   90.00
_cell.angle_gamma   90.00
#
_symmetry.space_group_name_H-M   'P 1'
#
loop_
_entity.id
_entity.type
_entity.pdbx_description
1 polymer ?
#
loop_
_entity_poly.entity_id
_entity_poly.type
_entity_poly.pdbx_seq_one_letter_code
_entity_poly.pdbx_strand_id
1 'polypeptide(L)'
;MTQATTSPPPDDRDAAFAEEEAKLAEVVRAMRQDIQGIKDRSPVTAAHQEAADRTQKSLDEIGGNLKDALAQPYFGRMDYLPVEAPSPVHVQNREQLEQKRIYVGATFVDGQEVYSWTGPVARRW
;
A
#
# COMPACT_ATOMS: atom_id res chain seq x y z
N MET A 1 36.45 3.24 11.00
CA MET A 1 35.36 4.23 10.87
C MET A 1 34.06 3.53 11.20
N THR A 2 33.59 3.67 12.45
CA THR A 2 32.32 3.10 12.94
C THR A 2 31.22 4.13 12.71
N GLN A 3 30.26 3.81 11.83
CA GLN A 3 29.08 4.66 11.64
C GLN A 3 28.23 4.60 12.91
N ALA A 4 28.00 5.76 13.52
CA ALA A 4 27.07 5.90 14.63
C ALA A 4 25.65 5.81 14.07
N THR A 5 24.93 4.74 14.40
CA THR A 5 23.47 4.68 14.28
C THR A 5 22.89 5.58 15.36
N THR A 6 22.75 6.87 15.05
CA THR A 6 22.05 7.81 15.92
C THR A 6 20.57 7.45 15.92
N SER A 7 20.09 6.89 17.04
CA SER A 7 18.64 6.75 17.27
C SER A 7 18.00 8.14 17.29
N PRO A 8 16.81 8.32 16.68
CA PRO A 8 16.11 9.59 16.71
C PRO A 8 15.77 9.98 18.17
N PRO A 9 15.75 11.29 18.48
CA PRO A 9 15.27 11.83 19.75
C PRO A 9 13.90 11.24 20.15
N PRO A 10 13.55 11.20 21.45
CA PRO A 10 12.26 10.72 21.92
C PRO A 10 11.05 11.40 21.24
N ASP A 11 11.09 12.72 21.06
CA ASP A 11 9.98 13.48 20.48
C ASP A 11 9.74 13.14 19.00
N ASP A 12 10.81 12.81 18.26
CA ASP A 12 10.73 12.41 16.85
C ASP A 12 10.16 10.99 16.69
N ARG A 13 10.31 10.13 17.70
CA ARG A 13 9.73 8.78 17.69
C ARG A 13 8.21 8.82 17.85
N ASP A 14 7.72 9.71 18.70
CA ASP A 14 6.28 9.89 18.91
C ASP A 14 5.62 10.49 17.66
N ALA A 15 6.28 11.43 16.99
CA ALA A 15 5.81 11.98 15.72
C ALA A 15 5.75 10.90 14.61
N ALA A 16 6.83 10.13 14.41
CA ALA A 16 6.88 9.07 13.41
C ALA A 16 5.85 7.95 13.67
N PHE A 17 5.59 7.65 14.94
CA PHE A 17 4.54 6.70 15.34
C PHE A 17 3.14 7.25 15.01
N ALA A 18 2.87 8.52 15.33
CA ALA A 18 1.59 9.16 15.04
C ALA A 18 1.30 9.27 13.53
N GLU A 19 2.32 9.56 12.72
CA GLU A 19 2.21 9.55 11.25
C GLU A 19 1.84 8.16 10.73
N GLU A 20 2.48 7.12 11.26
CA GLU A 20 2.22 5.73 10.85
C GLU A 20 0.82 5.26 11.31
N GLU A 21 0.38 5.66 12.50
CA GLU A 21 -0.98 5.39 12.98
C GLU A 21 -2.04 6.08 12.10
N ALA A 22 -1.80 7.33 11.71
CA ALA A 22 -2.67 8.06 10.80
C ALA A 22 -2.74 7.37 9.43
N LYS A 23 -1.61 6.89 8.90
CA LYS A 23 -1.59 6.13 7.66
C LYS A 23 -2.35 4.82 7.78
N LEU A 24 -2.13 4.07 8.87
CA LEU A 24 -2.84 2.82 9.12
C LEU A 24 -4.35 3.02 9.14
N ALA A 25 -4.82 4.09 9.80
CA ALA A 25 -6.24 4.44 9.84
C ALA A 25 -6.80 4.77 8.44
N GLU A 26 -6.03 5.46 7.59
CA GLU A 26 -6.38 5.75 6.21
C GLU A 26 -6.56 4.46 5.39
N VAL A 27 -5.59 3.56 5.46
CA VAL A 27 -5.61 2.27 4.75
C VAL A 27 -6.79 1.42 5.20
N VAL A 28 -7.02 1.31 6.51
CA VAL A 28 -8.18 0.57 7.06
C VAL A 28 -9.49 1.15 6.57
N ARG A 29 -9.61 2.49 6.49
CA ARG A 29 -10.80 3.14 5.96
C ARG A 29 -11.01 2.82 4.48
N ALA A 30 -9.97 2.89 3.66
CA ALA A 30 -10.03 2.54 2.23
C ALA A 30 -10.46 1.09 2.02
N MET A 31 -9.84 0.14 2.74
CA MET A 31 -10.21 -1.28 2.65
C MET A 31 -11.67 -1.54 3.05
N ARG A 32 -12.19 -0.84 4.06
CA ARG A 32 -13.62 -0.93 4.43
C ARG A 32 -14.53 -0.40 3.34
N GLN A 33 -14.15 0.68 2.67
CA GLN A 33 -14.88 1.23 1.53
C GLN A 33 -14.88 0.26 0.36
N ASP A 34 -13.74 -0.37 0.05
CA ASP A 34 -13.63 -1.38 -1.02
C ASP A 34 -14.48 -2.61 -0.71
N ILE A 35 -14.41 -3.14 0.51
CA ILE A 35 -15.24 -4.26 0.95
C ILE A 35 -16.72 -3.90 0.83
N GLN A 36 -17.12 -2.68 1.20
CA GLN A 36 -18.50 -2.24 1.07
C GLN A 36 -18.91 -2.12 -0.41
N GLY A 37 -18.05 -1.53 -1.25
CA GLY A 37 -18.29 -1.43 -2.69
C GLY A 37 -18.41 -2.80 -3.37
N ILE A 38 -17.66 -3.80 -2.92
CA ILE A 38 -17.78 -5.19 -3.40
C ILE A 38 -19.13 -5.80 -2.98
N LYS A 39 -19.59 -5.55 -1.74
CA LYS A 39 -20.90 -6.02 -1.27
C LYS A 39 -22.06 -5.35 -1.99
N ASP A 40 -21.91 -4.07 -2.31
CA ASP A 40 -22.95 -3.26 -2.96
C ASP A 40 -23.05 -3.54 -4.47
N ARG A 41 -22.08 -4.25 -5.05
CA ARG A 41 -22.19 -4.77 -6.42
C ARG A 41 -23.28 -5.82 -6.45
N SER A 42 -24.40 -5.49 -7.09
CA SER A 42 -25.46 -6.46 -7.39
C SER A 42 -24.89 -7.70 -8.07
N PRO A 43 -25.42 -8.90 -7.80
CA PRO A 43 -25.05 -10.10 -8.54
C PRO A 43 -25.22 -9.82 -10.03
N VAL A 44 -24.24 -10.22 -10.83
CA VAL A 44 -24.26 -10.01 -12.28
C VAL A 44 -25.48 -10.74 -12.85
N THR A 45 -26.57 -10.04 -13.09
CA THR A 45 -27.73 -10.59 -13.82
C THR A 45 -27.39 -10.58 -15.30
N ALA A 46 -26.65 -11.58 -15.75
CA ALA A 46 -26.33 -11.74 -17.16
C ALA A 46 -27.09 -12.92 -17.78
N ALA A 47 -27.45 -12.79 -19.06
CA ALA A 47 -27.95 -13.85 -19.93
C ALA A 47 -27.02 -15.09 -20.04
N HIS A 48 -25.85 -15.05 -19.41
CA HIS A 48 -24.86 -16.12 -19.32
C HIS A 48 -24.44 -16.35 -17.86
N GLN A 49 -25.09 -17.34 -17.23
CA GLN A 49 -24.91 -17.70 -15.82
C GLN A 49 -23.44 -17.97 -15.44
N GLU A 50 -22.69 -18.66 -16.29
CA GLU A 50 -21.31 -19.05 -15.99
C GLU A 50 -20.36 -17.84 -15.86
N ALA A 51 -20.56 -16.80 -16.66
CA ALA A 51 -19.77 -15.57 -16.57
C ALA A 51 -20.13 -14.78 -15.29
N ALA A 52 -21.41 -14.79 -14.90
CA ALA A 52 -21.87 -14.20 -13.66
C ALA A 52 -21.26 -14.91 -12.44
N ASP A 53 -21.28 -16.25 -12.42
CA ASP A 53 -20.72 -17.05 -11.32
C ASP A 53 -19.22 -16.84 -11.16
N ARG A 54 -18.46 -16.81 -12.26
CA ARG A 54 -17.02 -16.50 -12.23
C ARG A 54 -16.74 -15.10 -11.69
N THR A 55 -17.55 -14.13 -12.08
CA THR A 55 -17.41 -12.75 -11.59
C THR A 55 -17.71 -12.68 -10.11
N GLN A 56 -18.79 -13.31 -9.65
CA GLN A 56 -19.15 -13.36 -8.24
C GLN A 56 -18.06 -14.01 -7.41
N LYS A 57 -17.52 -15.16 -7.86
CA LYS A 57 -16.41 -15.83 -7.19
C LYS A 57 -15.17 -14.93 -7.06
N SER A 58 -14.82 -14.19 -8.12
CA SER A 58 -13.70 -13.25 -8.09
C SER A 58 -13.94 -12.12 -7.08
N LEU A 59 -15.15 -11.56 -7.04
CA LEU A 59 -15.53 -10.53 -6.06
C LEU A 59 -15.47 -11.05 -4.62
N ASP A 60 -15.95 -12.27 -4.39
CA ASP A 60 -15.91 -12.91 -3.07
C ASP A 60 -14.47 -13.18 -2.61
N GLU A 61 -13.59 -13.64 -3.50
CA GLU A 61 -12.16 -13.83 -3.23
C GLU A 61 -11.47 -12.51 -2.88
N ILE A 62 -11.71 -11.44 -3.65
CA ILE A 62 -11.15 -10.11 -3.37
C ILE A 62 -11.67 -9.60 -2.01
N GLY A 63 -12.97 -9.71 -1.76
CA GLY A 63 -13.59 -9.29 -0.51
C GLY A 63 -13.09 -10.08 0.71
N GLY A 64 -12.82 -11.37 0.54
CA GLY A 64 -12.19 -12.23 1.55
C GLY A 64 -10.78 -11.79 1.88
N ASN A 65 -9.92 -11.63 0.87
CA ASN A 65 -8.53 -11.20 1.02
C ASN A 65 -8.42 -9.83 1.73
N LEU A 66 -9.30 -8.88 1.39
CA LEU A 66 -9.34 -7.58 2.06
C LEU A 66 -9.76 -7.71 3.53
N LYS A 67 -10.76 -8.54 3.84
CA LYS A 67 -11.20 -8.76 5.23
C LYS A 67 -10.10 -9.37 6.08
N ASP A 68 -9.39 -10.35 5.55
CA ASP A 68 -8.30 -11.02 6.28
C ASP A 68 -7.15 -10.03 6.55
N ALA A 69 -6.86 -9.15 5.59
CA ALA A 69 -5.83 -8.12 5.74
C ALA A 69 -6.23 -6.95 6.65
N LEU A 70 -7.51 -6.76 7.03
CA LEU A 70 -7.93 -5.62 7.87
C LEU A 70 -7.24 -5.58 9.23
N ALA A 71 -6.90 -6.74 9.80
CA ALA A 71 -6.23 -6.83 11.10
C ALA A 71 -4.78 -6.34 11.05
N GLN A 72 -4.10 -6.54 9.92
CA GLN A 72 -2.74 -6.10 9.68
C GLN A 72 -2.58 -5.72 8.20
N PRO A 73 -2.97 -4.50 7.80
CA PRO A 73 -2.98 -4.07 6.40
C PRO A 73 -1.61 -4.13 5.72
N TYR A 74 -0.56 -3.78 6.46
CA TYR A 74 0.83 -3.91 6.06
C TYR A 74 1.70 -4.21 7.28
N PHE A 75 2.86 -4.81 7.04
CA PHE A 75 3.83 -5.18 8.08
C PHE A 75 5.14 -4.42 7.97
N GLY A 76 5.34 -3.63 6.90
CA GLY A 76 6.54 -2.84 6.71
C GLY A 76 6.40 -1.78 5.62
N ARG A 77 7.41 -0.91 5.53
CA ARG A 77 7.52 0.15 4.52
C ARG A 77 8.91 0.19 3.90
N MET A 78 8.99 0.71 2.68
CA MET A 78 10.24 1.02 1.98
C MET A 78 10.23 2.48 1.56
N ASP A 79 11.30 3.20 1.89
CA ASP A 79 11.54 4.57 1.46
C ASP A 79 12.60 4.57 0.35
N TYR A 80 12.21 4.88 -0.88
CA TYR A 80 13.13 5.00 -2.01
C TYR A 80 13.81 6.36 -2.01
N LEU A 81 15.14 6.34 -2.02
CA LEU A 81 15.93 7.54 -2.26
C LEU A 81 16.06 7.77 -3.77
N PRO A 82 15.92 9.02 -4.24
CA PRO A 82 16.22 9.33 -5.62
C PRO A 82 17.71 9.09 -5.88
N VAL A 83 18.01 8.29 -6.90
CA VAL A 83 19.39 8.06 -7.33
C VAL A 83 19.90 9.34 -7.97
N GLU A 84 20.95 9.95 -7.43
CA GLU A 84 21.66 11.03 -8.09
C GLU A 84 22.19 10.50 -9.43
N ALA A 85 21.59 10.96 -10.54
CA ALA A 85 22.13 10.65 -11.86
C ALA A 85 23.53 11.27 -11.99
N PRO A 86 24.54 10.54 -12.50
CA PRO A 86 25.87 11.10 -12.72
C PRO A 86 25.86 11.99 -13.98
N SER A 87 25.30 13.20 -13.92
CA SER A 87 25.60 14.31 -14.87
C SER A 87 24.97 15.66 -14.47
N PRO A 88 25.73 16.77 -14.52
CA PRO A 88 25.31 18.07 -14.00
C PRO A 88 24.68 18.99 -15.08
N VAL A 89 23.62 18.58 -15.78
CA VAL A 89 23.03 19.44 -16.83
C VAL A 89 21.52 19.64 -16.78
N HIS A 90 20.77 19.01 -15.87
CA HIS A 90 19.32 19.28 -15.76
C HIS A 90 18.90 19.47 -14.30
N VAL A 91 19.41 20.52 -13.67
CA VAL A 91 19.01 20.94 -12.32
C VAL A 91 18.01 22.10 -12.42
N GLN A 92 16.80 21.81 -12.91
CA GLN A 92 15.65 22.71 -12.72
C GLN A 92 14.41 21.99 -12.16
N ASN A 93 14.39 20.65 -12.11
CA ASN A 93 13.33 19.86 -11.47
C ASN A 93 13.85 19.05 -10.25
N ARG A 94 14.83 19.58 -9.50
CA ARG A 94 15.44 18.89 -8.36
C ARG A 94 14.48 18.75 -7.17
N GLU A 95 13.45 19.59 -7.09
CA GLU A 95 12.40 19.53 -6.04
C GLU A 95 11.36 18.42 -6.28
N GLN A 96 11.37 17.74 -7.43
CA GLN A 96 10.42 16.66 -7.77
C GLN A 96 11.03 15.26 -7.79
N LEU A 97 12.24 15.09 -7.22
CA LEU A 97 12.74 13.77 -6.88
C LEU A 97 12.00 13.28 -5.63
N GLU A 98 10.70 13.05 -5.76
CA GLU A 98 9.79 12.68 -4.68
C GLU A 98 10.32 11.41 -4.01
N GLN A 99 10.60 11.53 -2.72
CA GLN A 99 10.90 10.39 -1.86
C GLN A 99 9.70 9.45 -1.90
N LYS A 100 9.79 8.40 -2.71
CA LYS A 100 8.68 7.46 -2.90
C LYS A 100 8.63 6.50 -1.73
N ARG A 101 7.55 6.53 -0.95
CA ARG A 101 7.27 5.58 0.11
C ARG A 101 6.30 4.52 -0.40
N ILE A 102 6.58 3.24 -0.12
CA ILE A 102 5.63 2.16 -0.37
C ILE A 102 5.45 1.32 0.89
N TYR A 103 4.27 0.74 1.05
CA TYR A 103 3.92 -0.16 2.14
C TYR A 103 3.81 -1.59 1.62
N VAL A 104 4.20 -2.57 2.43
CA VAL A 104 4.20 -3.99 2.05
C VAL A 104 3.30 -4.77 2.99
N GLY A 105 2.29 -5.43 2.43
CA GLY A 105 1.27 -6.17 3.17
C GLY A 105 0.88 -7.49 2.52
N ALA A 106 -0.16 -8.12 3.07
CA ALA A 106 -0.68 -9.39 2.57
C ALA A 106 -1.32 -9.25 1.18
N THR A 107 -2.06 -8.17 0.97
CA THR A 107 -2.80 -7.87 -0.26
C THR A 107 -2.47 -6.48 -0.78
N PHE A 108 -2.81 -6.24 -2.05
CA PHE A 108 -2.79 -4.89 -2.63
C PHE A 108 -4.00 -4.10 -2.15
N VAL A 109 -3.79 -2.83 -1.79
CA VAL A 109 -4.87 -1.88 -1.47
C VAL A 109 -4.77 -0.72 -2.46
N ASP A 110 -5.83 -0.56 -3.26
CA ASP A 110 -5.82 0.42 -4.34
C ASP A 110 -5.78 1.86 -3.80
N GLY A 111 -5.03 2.72 -4.47
CA GLY A 111 -4.85 4.11 -4.07
C GLY A 111 -4.14 4.36 -2.73
N GLN A 112 -3.58 3.34 -2.08
CA GLN A 112 -2.96 3.47 -0.75
C GLN A 112 -1.45 3.16 -0.71
N GLU A 113 -0.84 2.88 -1.86
CA GLU A 113 0.56 2.46 -1.98
C GLU A 113 0.93 1.21 -1.14
N VAL A 114 -0.07 0.39 -0.80
CA VAL A 114 0.13 -0.90 -0.14
C VAL A 114 0.19 -2.00 -1.19
N TYR A 115 1.34 -2.64 -1.30
CA TYR A 115 1.60 -3.72 -2.25
C TYR A 115 1.64 -5.08 -1.56
N SER A 116 1.15 -6.12 -2.24
CA SER A 116 1.33 -7.48 -1.75
C SER A 116 2.80 -7.86 -1.76
N TRP A 117 3.25 -8.53 -0.70
CA TRP A 117 4.60 -9.06 -0.56
C TRP A 117 4.99 -10.07 -1.65
N THR A 118 4.01 -10.71 -2.27
CA THR A 118 4.23 -11.61 -3.42
C THR A 118 4.38 -10.84 -4.75
N GLY A 119 4.08 -9.55 -4.76
CA GLY A 119 4.12 -8.69 -5.93
C GLY A 119 5.55 -8.35 -6.38
N PRO A 120 5.77 -8.04 -7.67
CA PRO A 120 7.10 -7.69 -8.20
C PRO A 120 7.77 -6.50 -7.49
N VAL A 121 6.96 -5.54 -7.04
CA VAL A 121 7.42 -4.32 -6.33
C VAL A 121 8.05 -4.68 -4.98
N ALA A 122 7.49 -5.67 -4.28
CA ALA A 122 7.96 -6.09 -2.95
C ALA A 122 9.17 -7.05 -3.00
N ARG A 123 9.57 -7.58 -4.17
CA ARG A 123 10.75 -8.45 -4.30
C ARG A 123 12.09 -7.75 -4.02
N ARG A 124 12.07 -6.43 -3.89
CA ARG A 124 13.23 -5.61 -3.53
C ARG A 124 13.36 -5.41 -2.02
N TRP A 125 12.44 -6.00 -1.24
CA TRP A 125 12.43 -6.00 0.22
C TRP A 125 13.33 -7.09 0.77
#